data_AF-A0A534TKS7-F1
#
_entry.id   AF-A0A534TKS7-F1
#
_cell.length_a   1.000
_cell.length_b   1.000
_cell.length_c   1.000
_cell.angle_alpha   90.00
_cell.angle_beta   90.00
_cell.angle_gamma   90.00
#
_symmetry.space_group_name_H-M   'P 1'
#
loop_
_entity.id
_entity.type
_entity.pdbx_description
1 polymer ?
#
loop_
_entity_poly.entity_id
_entity_poly.type
_entity_poly.pdbx_seq_one_letter_code
_entity_poly.pdbx_strand_id
1 'polypeptide(L)'
;MDRFLDDDGFERPTADGAHDRTVRSDDHLRSGVPWSRAIGGRDSAEHEWFPGRAPARDLLEQLGVRQVHIWSLAHRSAGGSRRASRCRACAVPAGPLTRRAVTDLAVVCDFDGTATVHDIGDEISKHFCGADYLAVQKKLFADGELTTRAIIQSIYTPIRAPEADVIAFALQAAKLRPGFSELVAAARDRGAPFFLASGGLRQYVEAVIAAHLPPALSAWVKVRANEAVFAPEGLRVTYPGEAESRASGCEVCGSCKRVAVAEARRAGASFVIGIGDGFADRCLVQFADRTFAREGSFLHRYCQEHELPCVPFTDLYGAAEAVRDYGETAQDT
;
A
#
# COMPACT_ATOMS: atom_id res chain seq x y z
N MET A 1 -27.86 -1.01 16.17
CA MET A 1 -26.55 -1.67 16.18
C MET A 1 -26.36 -2.04 14.73
N ASP A 2 -25.92 -1.06 13.95
CA ASP A 2 -26.19 -1.06 12.52
C ASP A 2 -24.97 -1.66 11.82
N ARG A 3 -25.19 -2.78 11.13
CA ARG A 3 -24.21 -3.47 10.30
C ARG A 3 -24.47 -3.07 8.85
N PHE A 4 -23.42 -2.97 8.03
CA PHE A 4 -23.56 -2.52 6.65
C PHE A 4 -22.64 -3.28 5.68
N LEU A 5 -23.11 -3.52 4.46
CA LEU A 5 -22.42 -4.25 3.37
C LEU A 5 -21.53 -3.35 2.48
N ASP A 6 -20.21 -3.52 2.49
CA ASP A 6 -19.28 -2.80 1.59
C ASP A 6 -19.47 -3.11 0.09
N ASP A 7 -18.66 -2.48 -0.77
CA ASP A 7 -18.72 -2.64 -2.23
C ASP A 7 -18.50 -4.09 -2.68
N ASP A 8 -17.96 -4.95 -1.81
CA ASP A 8 -17.80 -6.40 -2.00
C ASP A 8 -18.95 -7.22 -1.37
N GLY A 9 -20.01 -6.56 -0.90
CA GLY A 9 -21.17 -7.18 -0.27
C GLY A 9 -20.92 -7.67 1.16
N PHE A 10 -19.97 -7.08 1.89
CA PHE A 10 -19.51 -7.62 3.17
C PHE A 10 -19.85 -6.74 4.39
N GLU A 11 -20.50 -7.32 5.41
CA GLU A 11 -20.96 -6.61 6.62
C GLU A 11 -19.78 -6.13 7.47
N ARG A 12 -19.64 -4.81 7.69
CA ARG A 12 -18.67 -4.21 8.62
C ARG A 12 -19.37 -3.57 9.83
N PRO A 13 -18.81 -3.71 11.05
CA PRO A 13 -19.32 -2.98 12.21
C PRO A 13 -19.06 -1.48 12.10
N THR A 14 -20.01 -0.66 12.56
CA THR A 14 -19.78 0.77 12.83
C THR A 14 -18.69 0.93 13.88
N ALA A 15 -17.94 2.03 13.83
CA ALA A 15 -16.75 2.26 14.62
C ALA A 15 -16.94 2.11 16.15
N ASP A 16 -18.18 2.20 16.65
CA ASP A 16 -18.53 1.95 18.06
C ASP A 16 -18.35 0.49 18.51
N GLY A 17 -18.31 -0.46 17.57
CA GLY A 17 -17.99 -1.87 17.84
C GLY A 17 -16.48 -2.15 17.90
N ALA A 18 -15.67 -1.28 17.28
CA ALA A 18 -14.22 -1.33 17.30
C ALA A 18 -13.68 -0.41 18.41
N HIS A 19 -14.26 -0.48 19.61
CA HIS A 19 -13.49 -0.18 20.80
C HIS A 19 -12.36 -1.19 20.89
N ASP A 20 -11.16 -0.74 20.54
CA ASP A 20 -9.91 -1.38 20.87
C ASP A 20 -9.83 -1.52 22.40
N ARG A 21 -10.36 -2.61 22.94
CA ARG A 21 -10.43 -2.90 24.39
C ARG A 21 -9.07 -3.34 24.95
N THR A 22 -7.95 -2.93 24.39
CA THR A 22 -6.63 -3.11 25.01
C THR A 22 -6.13 -1.84 25.66
N VAL A 23 -6.96 -1.22 26.49
CA VAL A 23 -6.50 -0.41 27.63
C VAL A 23 -7.28 -0.85 28.87
N ARG A 24 -7.03 -2.08 29.33
CA ARG A 24 -7.24 -2.50 30.72
C ARG A 24 -6.11 -3.44 31.13
N SER A 25 -5.26 -2.92 32.01
CA SER A 25 -4.40 -3.56 33.01
C SER A 25 -3.87 -4.97 32.72
N ASP A 26 -2.54 -5.08 32.69
CA ASP A 26 -1.79 -6.30 32.98
C ASP A 26 -2.39 -7.07 34.17
N ASP A 27 -3.10 -8.15 33.87
CA ASP A 27 -3.29 -9.30 34.74
C ASP A 27 -4.10 -10.33 33.95
N HIS A 28 -3.43 -11.23 33.23
CA HIS A 28 -3.85 -12.62 32.94
C HIS A 28 -2.78 -13.35 32.10
N LEU A 29 -1.50 -13.15 32.44
CA LEU A 29 -0.49 -14.18 32.23
C LEU A 29 -0.75 -15.29 33.25
N ARG A 30 -1.57 -16.29 32.89
CA ARG A 30 -1.57 -17.68 33.41
C ARG A 30 -2.77 -18.44 32.87
N SER A 31 -2.56 -19.20 31.81
CA SER A 31 -2.91 -20.63 31.75
C SER A 31 -2.66 -21.14 30.33
N GLY A 32 -1.73 -22.09 30.22
CA GLY A 32 -1.51 -22.82 28.99
C GLY A 32 -2.58 -23.89 28.80
N VAL A 33 -3.00 -24.08 27.56
CA VAL A 33 -3.68 -25.30 27.09
C VAL A 33 -3.16 -25.59 25.68
N PRO A 34 -2.82 -26.87 25.36
CA PRO A 34 -1.91 -27.20 24.27
C PRO A 34 -2.59 -27.36 22.90
N TRP A 35 -1.84 -27.04 21.85
CA TRP A 35 -2.14 -27.43 20.47
C TRP A 35 -2.00 -28.94 20.29
N SER A 36 -3.10 -29.63 20.04
CA SER A 36 -3.11 -30.84 19.21
C SER A 36 -4.52 -31.20 18.74
N ARG A 37 -4.73 -31.17 17.42
CA ARG A 37 -5.46 -32.23 16.72
C ARG A 37 -5.16 -32.17 15.23
N ALA A 38 -4.34 -33.12 14.81
CA ALA A 38 -4.23 -33.53 13.43
C ALA A 38 -5.58 -34.09 12.96
N ILE A 39 -6.03 -33.69 11.77
CA ILE A 39 -6.98 -34.47 10.99
C ILE A 39 -6.21 -34.90 9.74
N GLY A 40 -5.82 -36.17 9.74
CA GLY A 40 -5.31 -36.83 8.56
C GLY A 40 -6.47 -37.21 7.65
N GLY A 41 -6.40 -36.72 6.41
CA GLY A 41 -7.07 -37.31 5.25
C GLY A 41 -6.01 -37.44 4.17
N ARG A 42 -5.64 -38.68 3.82
CA ARG A 42 -4.85 -38.96 2.63
C ARG A 42 -5.81 -38.85 1.46
N ASP A 43 -5.56 -37.93 0.55
CA ASP A 43 -5.88 -38.13 -0.86
C ASP A 43 -4.67 -37.66 -1.66
N SER A 44 -4.01 -38.66 -2.24
CA SER A 44 -2.92 -38.53 -3.18
C SER A 44 -3.51 -38.05 -4.50
N ALA A 45 -3.64 -36.73 -4.69
CA ALA A 45 -3.85 -36.17 -6.02
C ALA A 45 -2.46 -35.98 -6.65
N GLU A 46 -2.14 -36.87 -7.58
CA GLU A 46 -0.97 -36.80 -8.43
C GLU A 46 -0.93 -35.45 -9.16
N HIS A 47 0.24 -34.81 -9.12
CA HIS A 47 0.48 -33.55 -9.83
C HIS A 47 0.53 -33.83 -11.33
N GLU A 48 -0.59 -33.65 -12.03
CA GLU A 48 -0.57 -33.53 -13.48
C GLU A 48 0.00 -32.17 -13.87
N TRP A 49 1.26 -32.23 -14.28
CA TRP A 49 2.00 -31.22 -15.01
C TRP A 49 1.27 -30.85 -16.31
N PHE A 50 0.73 -29.63 -16.40
CA PHE A 50 0.27 -29.05 -17.66
C PHE A 50 1.41 -28.24 -18.31
N PRO A 51 1.93 -28.64 -19.50
CA PRO A 51 2.90 -27.86 -20.24
C PRO A 51 2.17 -26.79 -21.06
N GLY A 52 2.58 -25.52 -20.91
CA GLY A 52 2.19 -24.46 -21.85
C GLY A 52 1.91 -23.10 -21.20
N ARG A 53 2.94 -22.44 -20.67
CA ARG A 53 2.93 -20.98 -20.51
C ARG A 53 4.15 -20.43 -21.21
N ALA A 54 3.95 -19.45 -22.09
CA ALA A 54 5.02 -18.54 -22.47
C ALA A 54 5.61 -17.95 -21.18
N PRO A 55 6.94 -17.90 -21.02
CA PRO A 55 7.55 -17.54 -19.75
C PRO A 55 7.13 -16.12 -19.37
N ALA A 56 6.74 -15.90 -18.10
CA ALA A 56 6.36 -14.59 -17.56
C ALA A 56 7.39 -13.47 -17.87
N ARG A 57 8.64 -13.85 -18.16
CA ARG A 57 9.67 -12.97 -18.75
C ARG A 57 9.22 -12.26 -20.02
N ASP A 58 8.57 -12.95 -20.95
CA ASP A 58 8.13 -12.37 -22.22
C ASP A 58 7.08 -11.27 -22.00
N LEU A 59 6.20 -11.43 -21.01
CA LEU A 59 5.20 -10.40 -20.65
C LEU A 59 5.86 -9.19 -19.96
N LEU A 60 6.79 -9.42 -19.03
CA LEU A 60 7.53 -8.34 -18.37
C LEU A 60 8.39 -7.54 -19.38
N GLU A 61 8.99 -8.24 -20.34
CA GLU A 61 9.74 -7.62 -21.44
C GLU A 61 8.82 -6.88 -22.43
N GLN A 62 7.65 -7.45 -22.78
CA GLN A 62 6.64 -6.81 -23.63
C GLN A 62 6.04 -5.54 -23.00
N LEU A 63 5.89 -5.51 -21.68
CA LEU A 63 5.46 -4.33 -20.91
C LEU A 63 6.60 -3.34 -20.63
N GLY A 64 7.81 -3.58 -21.14
CA GLY A 64 8.95 -2.66 -21.00
C GLY A 64 9.58 -2.62 -19.59
N VAL A 65 9.22 -3.56 -18.70
CA VAL A 65 9.75 -3.67 -17.34
C VAL A 65 11.13 -4.33 -17.39
N ARG A 66 12.18 -3.55 -17.68
CA ARG A 66 13.51 -4.12 -17.97
C ARG A 66 14.31 -4.61 -16.76
N GLN A 67 14.02 -4.18 -15.54
CA GLN A 67 14.53 -4.75 -14.30
C GLN A 67 13.61 -4.33 -13.15
N VAL A 68 12.91 -5.27 -12.53
CA VAL A 68 12.55 -5.12 -11.12
C VAL A 68 13.86 -5.28 -10.37
N HIS A 69 14.28 -4.31 -9.55
CA HIS A 69 15.44 -4.50 -8.69
C HIS A 69 15.12 -5.63 -7.70
N ILE A 70 15.47 -6.87 -8.08
CA ILE A 70 15.46 -8.03 -7.18
C ILE A 70 16.55 -7.74 -6.15
N TRP A 71 16.19 -7.12 -5.03
CA TRP A 71 17.08 -6.98 -3.89
C TRP A 71 17.21 -8.36 -3.24
N SER A 72 18.11 -9.17 -3.77
CA SER A 72 18.67 -10.28 -3.01
C SER A 72 19.41 -9.68 -1.82
N LEU A 73 18.84 -9.86 -0.62
CA LEU A 73 19.53 -9.62 0.65
C LEU A 73 20.66 -10.64 0.81
N ALA A 74 21.75 -10.43 0.06
CA ALA A 74 23.00 -11.14 0.29
C ALA A 74 23.81 -10.34 1.32
N HIS A 75 23.71 -10.74 2.58
CA HIS A 75 24.68 -10.36 3.62
C HIS A 75 26.09 -10.67 3.13
N ARG A 76 26.94 -9.64 2.99
CA ARG A 76 28.38 -9.81 2.88
C ARG A 76 29.09 -9.11 4.04
N SER A 77 29.67 -9.97 4.86
CA SER A 77 30.65 -9.70 5.90
C SER A 77 31.80 -8.85 5.37
N ALA A 78 32.15 -7.82 6.13
CA ALA A 78 33.28 -6.94 5.87
C ALA A 78 34.60 -7.69 6.14
N GLY A 79 35.50 -7.65 5.16
CA GLY A 79 36.89 -8.06 5.32
C GLY A 79 37.63 -7.99 3.99
N GLY A 80 38.61 -7.09 3.88
CA GLY A 80 39.56 -7.13 2.76
C GLY A 80 40.06 -5.77 2.27
N SER A 81 41.27 -5.44 2.69
CA SER A 81 42.09 -4.32 2.23
C SER A 81 42.66 -4.57 0.83
N ARG A 82 42.65 -3.54 -0.06
CA ARG A 82 43.83 -2.93 -0.73
C ARG A 82 43.55 -2.39 -2.15
N ARG A 83 44.15 -1.21 -2.35
CA ARG A 83 44.69 -0.59 -3.58
C ARG A 83 43.72 0.08 -4.56
N ALA A 84 43.77 1.42 -4.50
CA ALA A 84 43.33 2.34 -5.53
C ALA A 84 44.10 2.14 -6.84
N SER A 85 43.37 1.93 -7.92
CA SER A 85 43.85 2.20 -9.29
C SER A 85 43.07 3.39 -9.83
N ARG A 86 43.80 4.40 -10.29
CA ARG A 86 43.28 5.63 -10.89
C ARG A 86 42.73 5.30 -12.29
N CYS A 87 41.42 5.40 -12.49
CA CYS A 87 40.85 5.58 -13.83
C CYS A 87 40.47 7.05 -14.02
N ARG A 88 40.94 7.63 -15.13
CA ARG A 88 40.62 8.98 -15.59
C ARG A 88 39.32 8.96 -16.40
N ALA A 89 38.49 9.97 -16.12
CA ALA A 89 37.59 10.70 -17.02
C ALA A 89 36.35 9.99 -17.60
N CYS A 90 35.17 10.37 -17.07
CA CYS A 90 34.09 11.02 -17.81
C CYS A 90 33.45 12.06 -16.87
N ALA A 91 33.92 13.31 -16.91
CA ALA A 91 33.29 14.39 -16.16
C ALA A 91 32.04 14.85 -16.93
N VAL A 92 30.86 14.48 -16.41
CA VAL A 92 29.60 15.10 -16.81
C VAL A 92 29.59 16.50 -16.20
N PRO A 93 29.28 17.58 -16.95
CA PRO A 93 29.20 18.91 -16.36
C PRO A 93 28.07 18.92 -15.32
N ALA A 94 28.43 19.20 -14.07
CA ALA A 94 27.46 19.48 -13.02
C ALA A 94 26.80 20.82 -13.34
N GLY A 95 25.64 20.77 -14.00
CA GLY A 95 24.72 21.90 -14.01
C GLY A 95 24.33 22.27 -12.58
N PRO A 96 23.96 23.53 -12.30
CA PRO A 96 23.57 23.94 -10.96
C PRO A 96 22.42 23.07 -10.46
N LEU A 97 22.65 22.30 -9.41
CA LEU A 97 21.62 21.62 -8.64
C LEU A 97 20.83 22.72 -7.91
N THR A 98 19.88 23.36 -8.59
CA THR A 98 18.87 24.15 -7.90
C THR A 98 18.12 23.18 -7.01
N ARG A 99 18.35 23.23 -5.69
CA ARG A 99 17.46 22.60 -4.72
C ARG A 99 16.10 23.21 -4.98
N ARG A 100 15.25 22.46 -5.68
CA ARG A 100 13.86 22.85 -5.91
C ARG A 100 13.26 23.08 -4.53
N ALA A 101 12.74 24.29 -4.30
CA ALA A 101 12.08 24.61 -3.05
C ALA A 101 10.99 23.55 -2.82
N VAL A 102 11.10 22.81 -1.73
CA VAL A 102 10.05 21.88 -1.32
C VAL A 102 8.86 22.76 -0.97
N THR A 103 7.73 22.53 -1.64
CA THR A 103 6.51 23.28 -1.34
C THR A 103 6.04 22.94 0.06
N ASP A 104 5.33 23.87 0.67
CA ASP A 104 4.62 23.67 1.93
C ASP A 104 3.41 22.71 1.79
N LEU A 105 3.10 22.26 0.57
CA LEU A 105 2.17 21.18 0.26
C LEU A 105 2.84 19.80 0.14
N ALA A 106 2.15 18.75 0.59
CA ALA A 106 2.40 17.37 0.22
C ALA A 106 1.10 16.60 -0.08
N VAL A 107 1.23 15.48 -0.80
CA VAL A 107 0.13 14.56 -1.11
C VAL A 107 0.43 13.20 -0.51
N VAL A 108 -0.56 12.61 0.17
CA VAL A 108 -0.53 11.23 0.64
C VAL A 108 -1.74 10.50 0.05
N CYS A 109 -1.49 9.59 -0.88
CA CYS A 109 -2.51 8.86 -1.60
C CYS A 109 -2.44 7.37 -1.27
N ASP A 110 -3.59 6.73 -1.00
CA ASP A 110 -3.68 5.27 -0.99
C ASP A 110 -3.53 4.68 -2.39
N PHE A 111 -3.26 3.38 -2.48
CA PHE A 111 -3.10 2.68 -3.75
C PHE A 111 -4.33 1.86 -4.11
N ASP A 112 -4.49 0.71 -3.47
CA ASP A 112 -5.55 -0.26 -3.73
C ASP A 112 -6.93 0.37 -3.46
N GLY A 113 -7.87 0.25 -4.41
CA GLY A 113 -9.19 0.89 -4.32
C GLY A 113 -9.22 2.42 -4.51
N THR A 114 -8.06 3.09 -4.44
CA THR A 114 -7.93 4.55 -4.52
C THR A 114 -7.21 5.00 -5.80
N ALA A 115 -5.88 4.83 -5.88
CA ALA A 115 -5.12 5.10 -7.10
C ALA A 115 -5.44 4.08 -8.21
N THR A 116 -5.78 2.87 -7.83
CA THR A 116 -6.34 1.85 -8.73
C THR A 116 -7.86 1.78 -8.58
N VAL A 117 -8.53 1.32 -9.64
CA VAL A 117 -9.99 1.11 -9.62
C VAL A 117 -10.37 -0.05 -8.69
N HIS A 118 -9.54 -1.09 -8.67
CA HIS A 118 -9.74 -2.30 -7.87
C HIS A 118 -8.70 -2.39 -6.75
N ASP A 119 -9.02 -3.14 -5.69
CA ASP A 119 -8.02 -3.58 -4.72
C ASP A 119 -7.19 -4.72 -5.32
N ILE A 120 -5.93 -4.44 -5.66
CA ILE A 120 -5.07 -5.42 -6.36
C ILE A 120 -4.65 -6.53 -5.41
N GLY A 121 -4.53 -6.26 -4.11
CA GLY A 121 -4.26 -7.28 -3.10
C GLY A 121 -5.38 -8.32 -3.03
N ASP A 122 -6.63 -7.86 -3.07
CA ASP A 122 -7.79 -8.73 -3.16
C ASP A 122 -7.83 -9.51 -4.48
N GLU A 123 -7.56 -8.87 -5.62
CA GLU A 123 -7.52 -9.57 -6.90
C GLU A 123 -6.43 -10.65 -6.95
N ILE A 124 -5.25 -10.36 -6.37
CA ILE A 124 -4.18 -11.35 -6.21
C ILE A 124 -4.69 -12.52 -5.35
N SER A 125 -5.31 -12.24 -4.21
CA SER A 125 -5.84 -13.29 -3.33
C SER A 125 -6.91 -14.13 -4.03
N LYS A 126 -7.87 -13.50 -4.74
CA LYS A 126 -8.90 -14.21 -5.52
C LYS A 126 -8.29 -15.13 -6.56
N HIS A 127 -7.25 -14.68 -7.27
CA HIS A 127 -6.60 -15.45 -8.32
C HIS A 127 -5.84 -16.67 -7.78
N PHE A 128 -5.04 -16.49 -6.73
CA PHE A 128 -4.14 -17.54 -6.23
C PHE A 128 -4.73 -18.40 -5.11
N CYS A 129 -5.69 -17.87 -4.34
CA CYS A 129 -6.30 -18.54 -3.19
C CYS A 129 -7.79 -18.89 -3.40
N GLY A 130 -8.46 -18.23 -4.35
CA GLY A 130 -9.90 -18.37 -4.61
C GLY A 130 -10.77 -17.33 -3.89
N ALA A 131 -11.89 -16.96 -4.51
CA ALA A 131 -12.79 -15.93 -3.98
C ALA A 131 -13.43 -16.33 -2.64
N ASP A 132 -13.79 -17.60 -2.46
CA ASP A 132 -14.37 -18.10 -1.21
C ASP A 132 -13.38 -17.97 -0.04
N TYR A 133 -12.09 -18.23 -0.29
CA TYR A 133 -11.05 -18.06 0.73
C TYR A 133 -10.98 -16.59 1.17
N LEU A 134 -10.91 -15.66 0.22
CA LEU A 134 -10.86 -14.23 0.53
C LEU A 134 -12.11 -13.79 1.30
N ALA A 135 -13.30 -14.25 0.90
CA ALA A 135 -14.56 -13.92 1.57
C ALA A 135 -14.54 -14.38 3.04
N VAL A 136 -14.02 -15.58 3.33
CA VAL A 136 -13.86 -16.06 4.71
C VAL A 136 -12.90 -15.19 5.50
N GLN A 137 -11.75 -14.80 4.93
CA GLN A 137 -10.79 -13.94 5.64
C GLN A 137 -11.38 -12.55 5.94
N LYS A 138 -12.03 -11.93 4.95
CA LYS A 138 -12.74 -10.66 5.16
C LYS A 138 -13.82 -10.81 6.22
N LYS A 139 -14.52 -11.96 6.25
CA LYS A 139 -15.47 -12.30 7.31
C LYS A 139 -14.90 -12.23 8.70
N LEU A 140 -13.83 -12.98 8.93
CA LEU A 140 -13.14 -13.00 10.21
C LEU A 140 -12.64 -11.60 10.61
N PHE A 141 -12.23 -10.77 9.65
CA PHE A 141 -11.82 -9.39 9.93
C PHE A 141 -12.96 -8.50 10.42
N ALA A 142 -14.12 -8.45 9.76
CA ALA A 142 -15.21 -7.61 10.29
C ALA A 142 -15.87 -8.17 11.54
N ASP A 143 -15.84 -9.47 11.76
CA ASP A 143 -16.28 -10.06 13.04
C ASP A 143 -15.30 -9.72 14.18
N GLY A 144 -14.14 -9.12 13.88
CA GLY A 144 -13.11 -8.74 14.86
C GLY A 144 -12.20 -9.89 15.27
N GLU A 145 -12.27 -11.05 14.60
CA GLU A 145 -11.41 -12.21 14.85
C GLU A 145 -10.01 -12.04 14.25
N LEU A 146 -9.86 -11.20 13.23
CA LEU A 146 -8.57 -10.80 12.68
C LEU A 146 -8.26 -9.34 12.99
N THR A 147 -7.01 -9.08 13.40
CA THR A 147 -6.46 -7.73 13.43
C THR A 147 -6.13 -7.25 12.01
N THR A 148 -5.89 -5.95 11.83
CA THR A 148 -5.50 -5.37 10.53
C THR A 148 -4.27 -6.05 9.92
N ARG A 149 -3.23 -6.33 10.72
CA ARG A 149 -2.05 -7.08 10.23
C ARG A 149 -2.38 -8.55 9.95
N ALA A 150 -3.26 -9.15 10.74
CA ALA A 150 -3.63 -10.55 10.55
C ALA A 150 -4.41 -10.75 9.23
N ILE A 151 -5.35 -9.86 8.88
CA ILE A 151 -6.04 -9.93 7.58
C ILE A 151 -5.08 -9.70 6.42
N ILE A 152 -4.20 -8.70 6.51
CA ILE A 152 -3.18 -8.46 5.47
C ILE A 152 -2.31 -9.71 5.27
N GLN A 153 -1.87 -10.35 6.36
CA GLN A 153 -1.09 -11.58 6.27
C GLN A 153 -1.90 -12.74 5.67
N SER A 154 -3.15 -12.91 6.09
CA SER A 154 -3.94 -14.11 5.75
C SER A 154 -4.34 -14.18 4.28
N ILE A 155 -4.58 -13.04 3.62
CA ILE A 155 -4.95 -13.03 2.19
C ILE A 155 -3.81 -13.48 1.26
N TYR A 156 -2.54 -13.36 1.70
CA TYR A 156 -1.38 -13.76 0.92
C TYR A 156 -0.73 -15.08 1.36
N THR A 157 -0.93 -15.51 2.61
CA THR A 157 -0.24 -16.70 3.18
C THR A 157 -0.30 -17.97 2.31
N PRO A 158 -1.43 -18.31 1.65
CA PRO A 158 -1.50 -19.53 0.84
C PRO A 158 -0.75 -19.46 -0.49
N ILE A 159 -0.31 -18.27 -0.91
CA ILE A 159 0.29 -18.05 -2.23
C ILE A 159 1.70 -18.64 -2.25
N ARG A 160 1.92 -19.67 -3.07
CA ARG A 160 3.23 -20.31 -3.33
C ARG A 160 3.84 -19.95 -4.68
N ALA A 161 3.17 -19.07 -5.42
CA ALA A 161 3.65 -18.62 -6.72
C ALA A 161 4.94 -17.80 -6.58
N PRO A 162 5.88 -17.89 -7.54
CA PRO A 162 7.04 -17.01 -7.61
C PRO A 162 6.64 -15.53 -7.67
N GLU A 163 7.51 -14.65 -7.17
CA GLU A 163 7.31 -13.20 -7.20
C GLU A 163 6.97 -12.67 -8.60
N ALA A 164 7.65 -13.18 -9.64
CA ALA A 164 7.42 -12.77 -11.02
C ALA A 164 5.97 -13.05 -11.50
N ASP A 165 5.36 -14.15 -11.06
CA ASP A 165 4.01 -14.52 -11.45
C ASP A 165 2.97 -13.64 -10.73
N VAL A 166 3.21 -13.33 -9.46
CA VAL A 166 2.36 -12.40 -8.68
C VAL A 166 2.42 -11.00 -9.27
N ILE A 167 3.62 -10.51 -9.62
CA ILE A 167 3.80 -9.21 -10.29
C ILE A 167 3.12 -9.21 -11.66
N ALA A 168 3.31 -10.25 -12.47
CA ALA A 168 2.69 -10.36 -13.78
C ALA A 168 1.16 -10.30 -13.70
N PHE A 169 0.55 -11.00 -12.75
CA PHE A 169 -0.89 -10.93 -12.51
C PHE A 169 -1.30 -9.52 -12.06
N ALA A 170 -0.58 -8.91 -11.13
CA ALA A 170 -0.90 -7.57 -10.65
C ALA A 170 -0.89 -6.52 -11.77
N LEU A 171 0.08 -6.59 -12.70
CA LEU A 171 0.14 -5.73 -13.88
C LEU A 171 -1.06 -5.92 -14.82
N GLN A 172 -1.57 -7.14 -14.94
CA GLN A 172 -2.77 -7.42 -15.75
C GLN A 172 -4.05 -6.91 -15.09
N ALA A 173 -4.16 -7.06 -13.76
CA ALA A 173 -5.33 -6.63 -13.00
C ALA A 173 -5.39 -5.11 -12.78
N ALA A 174 -4.22 -4.44 -12.77
CA ALA A 174 -4.13 -3.04 -12.46
C ALA A 174 -4.79 -2.14 -13.52
N LYS A 175 -5.73 -1.33 -13.05
CA LYS A 175 -6.28 -0.19 -13.79
C LYS A 175 -6.16 1.05 -12.92
N LEU A 176 -5.33 2.00 -13.34
CA LEU A 176 -5.24 3.29 -12.67
C LEU A 176 -6.58 4.03 -12.77
N ARG A 177 -6.99 4.64 -11.65
CA ARG A 177 -8.19 5.47 -11.59
C ARG A 177 -7.98 6.73 -12.46
N PRO A 178 -9.00 7.17 -13.22
CA PRO A 178 -8.91 8.41 -13.98
C PRO A 178 -8.45 9.58 -13.10
N GLY A 179 -7.57 10.43 -13.62
CA GLY A 179 -6.98 11.56 -12.88
C GLY A 179 -5.73 11.23 -12.06
N PHE A 180 -5.35 9.96 -11.90
CA PHE A 180 -4.16 9.61 -11.07
C PHE A 180 -2.86 10.19 -11.65
N SER A 181 -2.66 10.09 -12.97
CA SER A 181 -1.45 10.64 -13.61
C SER A 181 -1.40 12.16 -13.49
N GLU A 182 -2.55 12.82 -13.63
CA GLU A 182 -2.73 14.26 -13.52
C GLU A 182 -2.47 14.75 -12.09
N LEU A 183 -2.87 13.96 -11.08
CA LEU A 183 -2.59 14.22 -9.68
C LEU A 183 -1.08 14.15 -9.38
N VAL A 184 -0.40 13.09 -9.86
CA VAL A 184 1.06 12.97 -9.69
C VAL A 184 1.78 14.09 -10.43
N ALA A 185 1.35 14.44 -11.65
CA ALA A 185 1.90 15.56 -12.40
C ALA A 185 1.70 16.89 -11.67
N ALA A 186 0.51 17.16 -11.12
CA ALA A 186 0.23 18.37 -10.36
C ALA A 186 1.15 18.50 -9.13
N ALA A 187 1.37 17.41 -8.39
CA ALA A 187 2.30 17.39 -7.26
C ALA A 187 3.74 17.63 -7.73
N ARG A 188 4.16 16.93 -8.80
CA ARG A 188 5.49 17.10 -9.40
C ARG A 188 5.71 18.53 -9.86
N ASP A 189 4.76 19.16 -10.53
CA ASP A 189 4.92 20.50 -11.10
C ASP A 189 4.96 21.60 -10.03
N ARG A 190 4.33 21.35 -8.87
CA ARG A 190 4.56 22.16 -7.66
C ARG A 190 5.91 21.92 -7.01
N GLY A 191 6.42 20.70 -7.05
CA GLY A 191 7.53 20.30 -6.18
C GLY A 191 7.04 19.78 -4.83
N ALA A 192 5.76 19.41 -4.74
CA ALA A 192 5.14 18.79 -3.58
C ALA A 192 5.54 17.31 -3.49
N PRO A 193 6.02 16.82 -2.33
CA PRO A 193 6.24 15.40 -2.13
C PRO A 193 4.95 14.60 -2.37
N PHE A 194 5.05 13.53 -3.16
CA PHE A 194 3.95 12.60 -3.39
C PHE A 194 4.26 11.26 -2.73
N PHE A 195 3.52 10.91 -1.69
CA PHE A 195 3.60 9.61 -1.03
C PHE A 195 2.45 8.73 -1.50
N LEU A 196 2.80 7.57 -2.05
CA LEU A 196 1.85 6.49 -2.30
C LEU A 196 1.95 5.50 -1.14
N ALA A 197 1.00 5.57 -0.22
CA ALA A 197 1.03 4.84 1.03
C ALA A 197 0.00 3.70 1.01
N SER A 198 0.44 2.47 0.72
CA SER A 198 -0.43 1.32 0.51
C SER A 198 -0.40 0.34 1.69
N GLY A 199 -1.54 -0.29 1.97
CA GLY A 199 -1.64 -1.48 2.84
C GLY A 199 -1.26 -2.79 2.12
N GLY A 200 -1.04 -2.73 0.81
CA GLY A 200 -0.58 -3.78 -0.06
C GLY A 200 0.93 -4.06 0.03
N LEU A 201 1.45 -4.75 -1.00
CA LEU A 201 2.85 -5.20 -1.07
C LEU A 201 3.65 -4.33 -2.04
N ARG A 202 4.77 -3.78 -1.57
CA ARG A 202 5.69 -2.90 -2.30
C ARG A 202 6.02 -3.43 -3.69
N GLN A 203 6.28 -4.73 -3.81
CA GLN A 203 6.68 -5.40 -5.05
C GLN A 203 5.71 -5.12 -6.21
N TYR A 204 4.40 -5.32 -6.01
CA TYR A 204 3.44 -5.07 -7.09
C TYR A 204 3.12 -3.59 -7.23
N VAL A 205 3.08 -2.83 -6.13
CA VAL A 205 2.80 -1.39 -6.18
C VAL A 205 3.84 -0.68 -7.03
N GLU A 206 5.13 -0.93 -6.78
CA GLU A 206 6.23 -0.34 -7.56
C GLU A 206 6.20 -0.80 -9.02
N ALA A 207 5.91 -2.07 -9.29
CA ALA A 207 5.80 -2.58 -10.65
C ALA A 207 4.66 -1.91 -11.44
N VAL A 208 3.47 -1.77 -10.85
CA VAL A 208 2.32 -1.12 -11.48
C VAL A 208 2.61 0.36 -11.75
N ILE A 209 3.20 1.07 -10.78
CA ILE A 209 3.54 2.49 -10.97
C ILE A 209 4.59 2.66 -12.09
N ALA A 210 5.60 1.80 -12.15
CA ALA A 210 6.62 1.86 -13.18
C ALA A 210 6.07 1.55 -14.59
N ALA A 211 5.09 0.65 -14.70
CA ALA A 211 4.51 0.25 -15.97
C ALA A 211 3.48 1.25 -16.52
N HIS A 212 2.68 1.87 -15.63
CA HIS A 212 1.54 2.69 -16.06
C HIS A 212 1.78 4.20 -16.02
N LEU A 213 2.82 4.69 -15.33
CA LEU A 213 3.19 6.10 -15.36
C LEU A 213 4.41 6.35 -16.25
N PRO A 214 4.47 7.51 -16.95
CA PRO A 214 5.70 7.96 -17.58
C PRO A 214 6.87 8.01 -16.57
N PRO A 215 8.12 7.71 -16.98
CA PRO A 215 9.28 7.67 -16.07
C PRO A 215 9.48 8.93 -15.22
N ALA A 216 9.17 10.10 -15.78
CA ALA A 216 9.27 11.38 -15.06
C ALA A 216 8.24 11.54 -13.93
N LEU A 217 7.11 10.83 -14.00
CA LEU A 217 6.07 10.82 -12.96
C LEU A 217 6.31 9.69 -11.96
N SER A 218 6.62 8.47 -12.43
CA SER A 218 6.90 7.35 -11.53
C SER A 218 8.09 7.64 -10.60
N ALA A 219 9.13 8.31 -11.08
CA ALA A 219 10.28 8.73 -10.26
C ALA A 219 9.92 9.77 -9.18
N TRP A 220 8.77 10.45 -9.28
CA TRP A 220 8.29 11.42 -8.28
C TRP A 220 7.52 10.75 -7.14
N VAL A 221 7.00 9.54 -7.35
CA VAL A 221 6.19 8.81 -6.38
C VAL A 221 7.07 8.12 -5.35
N LYS A 222 6.86 8.42 -4.07
CA LYS A 222 7.50 7.74 -2.94
C LYS A 222 6.60 6.64 -2.40
N VAL A 223 6.94 5.39 -2.63
CA VAL A 223 6.15 4.24 -2.15
C VAL A 223 6.44 3.92 -0.68
N ARG A 224 5.36 3.78 0.10
CA ARG A 224 5.34 3.26 1.48
C ARG A 224 4.33 2.12 1.52
N ALA A 225 4.81 0.89 1.64
CA ALA A 225 3.97 -0.30 1.60
C ALA A 225 4.52 -1.38 2.53
N ASN A 226 3.71 -2.41 2.78
CA ASN A 226 4.22 -3.66 3.35
C ASN A 226 5.11 -4.37 2.33
N GLU A 227 5.83 -5.39 2.74
CA GLU A 227 6.73 -6.13 1.83
C GLU A 227 6.42 -7.63 1.89
N ALA A 228 6.58 -8.31 0.75
CA ALA A 228 6.47 -9.75 0.69
C ALA A 228 7.84 -10.44 0.82
N VAL A 229 7.86 -11.55 1.54
CA VAL A 229 8.92 -12.55 1.53
C VAL A 229 8.35 -13.80 0.89
N PHE A 230 8.81 -14.11 -0.32
CA PHE A 230 8.38 -15.27 -1.09
C PHE A 230 9.16 -16.50 -0.64
N ALA A 231 8.45 -17.56 -0.27
CA ALA A 231 9.04 -18.82 0.16
C ALA A 231 8.20 -20.02 -0.32
N PRO A 232 8.79 -21.23 -0.44
CA PRO A 232 8.06 -22.43 -0.88
C PRO A 232 6.84 -22.79 -0.02
N GLU A 233 6.89 -22.47 1.27
CA GLU A 233 5.80 -22.70 2.23
C GLU A 233 4.62 -21.73 2.05
N GLY A 234 4.84 -20.57 1.44
CA GLY A 234 3.85 -19.51 1.25
C GLY A 234 4.44 -18.10 1.39
N LEU A 235 3.70 -17.10 0.91
CA LEU A 235 4.08 -15.69 0.98
C LEU A 235 3.89 -15.15 2.41
N ARG A 236 4.95 -14.56 2.97
CA ARG A 236 4.92 -13.91 4.28
C ARG A 236 5.01 -12.39 4.14
N VAL A 237 4.17 -11.65 4.86
CA VAL A 237 4.20 -10.19 4.87
C VAL A 237 5.12 -9.68 5.97
N THR A 238 5.92 -8.67 5.66
CA THR A 238 6.71 -7.88 6.60
C THR A 238 6.22 -6.44 6.63
N TYR A 239 6.45 -5.76 7.76
CA TYR A 239 5.95 -4.42 8.04
C TYR A 239 7.10 -3.45 8.29
N PRO A 240 7.82 -2.98 7.26
CA PRO A 240 9.02 -2.15 7.45
C PRO A 240 8.79 -0.87 8.26
N GLY A 241 7.58 -0.27 8.17
CA GLY A 241 7.22 0.95 8.89
C GLY A 241 6.58 0.73 10.26
N GLU A 242 6.65 -0.48 10.82
CA GLU A 242 5.98 -0.81 12.09
C GLU A 242 6.52 0.00 13.27
N ALA A 243 7.84 0.17 13.36
CA ALA A 243 8.46 0.92 14.45
C ALA A 243 8.00 2.40 14.44
N GLU A 244 7.99 3.02 13.26
CA GLU A 244 7.52 4.39 13.06
C GLU A 244 6.01 4.51 13.31
N SER A 245 5.22 3.51 12.89
CA SER A 245 3.79 3.46 13.18
C SER A 245 3.55 3.48 14.68
N ARG A 246 4.22 2.61 15.44
CA ARG A 246 4.11 2.55 16.90
C ARG A 246 4.58 3.84 17.56
N ALA A 247 5.71 4.39 17.13
CA ALA A 247 6.22 5.67 17.63
C ALA A 247 5.25 6.84 17.35
N SER A 248 4.45 6.75 16.29
CA SER A 248 3.40 7.72 15.98
C SER A 248 2.07 7.45 16.70
N GLY A 249 2.00 6.45 17.60
CA GLY A 249 0.81 6.09 18.36
C GLY A 249 -0.20 5.23 17.59
N CYS A 250 0.26 4.41 16.63
CA CYS A 250 -0.58 3.46 15.91
C CYS A 250 -0.02 2.05 16.06
N GLU A 251 -0.71 1.24 16.86
CA GLU A 251 -0.30 -0.14 17.14
C GLU A 251 -0.93 -1.17 16.20
N VAL A 252 -1.91 -0.79 15.38
CA VAL A 252 -2.75 -1.74 14.62
C VAL A 252 -2.37 -1.87 13.15
N CYS A 253 -1.93 -0.79 12.49
CA CYS A 253 -1.68 -0.79 11.05
C CYS A 253 -0.35 -1.47 10.68
N GLY A 254 -0.31 -2.14 9.52
CA GLY A 254 0.94 -2.59 8.90
C GLY A 254 1.75 -1.40 8.37
N SER A 255 1.38 -0.91 7.19
CA SER A 255 1.87 0.32 6.59
C SER A 255 0.93 1.47 6.99
N CYS A 256 1.24 2.15 8.10
CA CYS A 256 0.39 3.21 8.62
C CYS A 256 0.58 4.52 7.83
N LYS A 257 -0.52 5.05 7.27
CA LYS A 257 -0.50 6.30 6.51
C LYS A 257 -0.13 7.53 7.35
N ARG A 258 -0.29 7.47 8.67
CA ARG A 258 0.23 8.50 9.61
C ARG A 258 1.75 8.66 9.48
N VAL A 259 2.48 7.59 9.17
CA VAL A 259 3.94 7.65 8.95
C VAL A 259 4.26 8.48 7.71
N ALA A 260 3.50 8.32 6.62
CA ALA A 260 3.67 9.12 5.41
C ALA A 260 3.34 10.60 5.66
N VAL A 261 2.28 10.90 6.40
CA VAL A 261 1.96 12.28 6.82
C VAL A 261 3.10 12.86 7.66
N ALA A 262 3.57 12.14 8.68
CA ALA A 262 4.66 12.60 9.54
C ALA A 262 5.96 12.83 8.75
N GLU A 263 6.26 11.99 7.76
CA GLU A 263 7.39 12.19 6.86
C GLU A 263 7.22 13.44 5.98
N ALA A 264 6.01 13.68 5.45
CA ALA A 264 5.71 14.91 4.72
C ALA A 264 5.94 16.15 5.59
N ARG A 265 5.49 16.14 6.85
CA ARG A 265 5.75 17.24 7.81
C ARG A 265 7.23 17.45 8.05
N ARG A 266 8.00 16.37 8.29
CA ARG A 266 9.46 16.46 8.48
C ARG A 266 10.18 16.99 7.23
N ALA A 267 9.61 16.77 6.05
CA ALA A 267 10.12 17.32 4.79
C ALA A 267 9.75 18.80 4.57
N GLY A 268 8.95 19.41 5.45
CA GLY A 268 8.59 20.83 5.42
C GLY A 268 7.15 21.14 5.01
N ALA A 269 6.30 20.13 4.79
CA ALA A 269 4.90 20.37 4.40
C ALA A 269 4.07 20.93 5.58
N SER A 270 3.53 22.13 5.44
CA SER A 270 2.53 22.73 6.33
C SER A 270 1.10 22.31 5.99
N PHE A 271 0.87 21.76 4.79
CA PHE A 271 -0.42 21.25 4.34
C PHE A 271 -0.30 19.89 3.65
N VAL A 272 -1.20 18.97 3.96
CA VAL A 272 -1.23 17.60 3.44
C VAL A 272 -2.62 17.30 2.89
N ILE A 273 -2.67 17.01 1.60
CA ILE A 273 -3.86 16.45 0.94
C ILE A 273 -3.79 14.92 1.06
N GLY A 274 -4.73 14.33 1.80
CA GLY A 274 -4.92 12.90 1.95
C GLY A 274 -5.98 12.38 0.98
N ILE A 275 -5.75 11.23 0.35
CA ILE A 275 -6.69 10.60 -0.58
C ILE A 275 -6.76 9.11 -0.26
N GLY A 276 -7.96 8.57 -0.05
CA GLY A 276 -8.14 7.17 0.31
C GLY A 276 -9.58 6.66 0.15
N ASP A 277 -9.80 5.39 0.48
CA ASP A 277 -11.11 4.75 0.43
C ASP A 277 -11.36 3.71 1.54
N GLY A 278 -10.31 3.13 2.12
CA GLY A 278 -10.39 1.92 2.92
C GLY A 278 -10.41 2.11 4.44
N PHE A 279 -10.51 0.99 5.16
CA PHE A 279 -10.48 0.97 6.64
C PHE A 279 -9.16 1.48 7.22
N ALA A 280 -8.04 1.22 6.54
CA ALA A 280 -6.71 1.65 6.95
C ALA A 280 -6.55 3.19 6.89
N ASP A 281 -7.44 3.89 6.18
CA ASP A 281 -7.35 5.33 5.93
C ASP A 281 -7.97 6.18 7.03
N ARG A 282 -8.57 5.54 8.04
CA ARG A 282 -8.99 6.23 9.27
C ARG A 282 -7.83 6.99 9.93
N CYS A 283 -6.61 6.44 9.85
CA CYS A 283 -5.41 7.14 10.31
C CYS A 283 -4.96 8.26 9.36
N LEU A 284 -5.34 8.23 8.08
CA LEU A 284 -5.03 9.31 7.13
C LEU A 284 -5.92 10.53 7.39
N VAL A 285 -7.24 10.33 7.44
CA VAL A 285 -8.21 11.44 7.59
C VAL A 285 -8.01 12.24 8.89
N GLN A 286 -7.54 11.60 9.94
CA GLN A 286 -7.27 12.26 11.22
C GLN A 286 -6.03 13.18 11.21
N PHE A 287 -5.12 13.03 10.23
CA PHE A 287 -3.81 13.71 10.24
C PHE A 287 -3.54 14.54 8.97
N ALA A 288 -4.30 14.33 7.89
CA ALA A 288 -4.29 15.20 6.72
C ALA A 288 -5.13 16.46 6.97
N ASP A 289 -4.76 17.57 6.33
CA ASP A 289 -5.49 18.85 6.48
C ASP A 289 -6.71 18.91 5.56
N ARG A 290 -6.64 18.23 4.41
CA ARG A 290 -7.77 18.05 3.49
C ARG A 290 -7.82 16.60 3.05
N THR A 291 -8.98 15.98 3.17
CA THR A 291 -9.17 14.58 2.81
C THR A 291 -10.13 14.43 1.64
N PHE A 292 -9.73 13.63 0.66
CA PHE A 292 -10.60 13.09 -0.38
C PHE A 292 -10.91 11.63 -0.05
N ALA A 293 -12.19 11.28 0.02
CA ALA A 293 -12.64 9.93 0.31
C ALA A 293 -13.43 9.39 -0.89
N ARG A 294 -13.17 8.16 -1.32
CA ARG A 294 -13.90 7.61 -2.48
C ARG A 294 -15.39 7.51 -2.15
N GLU A 295 -16.22 8.00 -3.05
CA GLU A 295 -17.66 8.00 -2.88
C GLU A 295 -18.18 6.57 -2.63
N GLY A 296 -19.12 6.44 -1.69
CA GLY A 296 -19.66 5.16 -1.21
C GLY A 296 -18.71 4.29 -0.36
N SER A 297 -17.41 4.58 -0.33
CA SER A 297 -16.43 3.71 0.31
C SER A 297 -16.54 3.69 1.84
N PHE A 298 -15.79 2.79 2.47
CA PHE A 298 -15.70 2.74 3.93
C PHE A 298 -15.22 4.07 4.53
N LEU A 299 -14.14 4.65 3.98
CA LEU A 299 -13.62 5.92 4.47
C LEU A 299 -14.65 7.05 4.35
N HIS A 300 -15.37 7.14 3.23
CA HIS A 300 -16.38 8.17 3.03
C HIS A 300 -17.50 8.08 4.06
N ARG A 301 -18.00 6.88 4.34
CA ARG A 301 -19.03 6.66 5.38
C ARG A 301 -18.49 6.89 6.78
N TYR A 302 -17.25 6.46 7.06
CA TYR A 302 -16.57 6.78 8.31
C TYR A 302 -16.47 8.31 8.54
N CYS A 303 -16.17 9.08 7.50
CA CYS A 303 -16.16 10.54 7.59
C CYS A 303 -17.55 11.11 7.90
N GLN A 304 -18.60 10.58 7.28
CA GLN A 304 -19.98 11.00 7.55
C GLN A 304 -20.42 10.67 8.99
N GLU A 305 -20.16 9.44 9.45
CA GLU A 305 -20.53 8.96 10.79
C GLU A 305 -19.83 9.74 11.92
N HIS A 306 -18.60 10.21 11.68
CA HIS A 306 -17.79 10.93 12.66
C HIS A 306 -17.71 12.45 12.41
N GLU A 307 -18.54 12.99 11.51
CA GLU A 307 -18.57 14.42 11.18
C GLU A 307 -17.18 14.97 10.78
N LEU A 308 -16.36 14.14 10.13
CA LEU A 308 -15.03 14.52 9.65
C LEU A 308 -15.15 15.13 8.24
N PRO A 309 -14.55 16.31 8.00
CA PRO A 309 -14.59 16.94 6.69
C PRO A 309 -13.84 16.08 5.65
N CYS A 310 -14.54 15.68 4.60
CA CYS A 310 -13.95 15.04 3.45
C CYS A 310 -14.66 15.47 2.16
N VAL A 311 -13.96 15.39 1.04
CA VAL A 311 -14.50 15.62 -0.30
C VAL A 311 -14.72 14.26 -0.96
N PRO A 312 -15.96 13.87 -1.29
CA PRO A 312 -16.21 12.63 -2.00
C PRO A 312 -15.61 12.68 -3.42
N PHE A 313 -15.13 11.56 -3.93
CA PHE A 313 -14.62 11.46 -5.31
C PHE A 313 -14.95 10.12 -5.98
N THR A 314 -15.08 10.14 -7.30
CA THR A 314 -15.18 8.94 -8.15
C THR A 314 -13.94 8.78 -9.06
N ASP A 315 -13.34 9.90 -9.43
CA ASP A 315 -12.04 10.04 -10.10
C ASP A 315 -11.11 10.99 -9.31
N LEU A 316 -9.86 11.12 -9.76
CA LEU A 316 -8.84 11.91 -9.07
C LEU A 316 -8.58 13.28 -9.71
N TYR A 317 -9.41 13.72 -10.67
CA TYR A 317 -9.23 15.02 -11.32
C TYR A 317 -9.43 16.17 -10.32
N GLY A 318 -10.46 16.11 -9.49
CA GLY A 318 -10.71 17.13 -8.46
C GLY A 318 -9.61 17.19 -7.40
N ALA A 319 -8.99 16.06 -7.05
CA ALA A 319 -7.82 16.05 -6.18
C ALA A 319 -6.60 16.68 -6.87
N ALA A 320 -6.40 16.43 -8.16
CA ALA A 320 -5.35 17.06 -8.94
C ALA A 320 -5.53 18.58 -9.05
N GLU A 321 -6.77 19.06 -9.19
CA GLU A 321 -7.13 20.48 -9.17
C GLU A 321 -6.88 21.10 -7.79
N ALA A 322 -7.24 20.43 -6.69
CA ALA A 322 -6.93 20.91 -5.35
C ALA A 322 -5.43 21.05 -5.10
N VAL A 323 -4.61 20.18 -5.69
CA VAL A 323 -3.14 20.33 -5.70
C VAL A 323 -2.74 21.50 -6.60
N ARG A 324 -3.42 21.75 -7.72
CA ARG A 324 -3.18 22.89 -8.61
C ARG A 324 -3.48 24.25 -7.96
N ASP A 325 -4.59 24.36 -7.28
CA ASP A 325 -5.04 25.68 -6.84
C ASP A 325 -4.52 26.02 -5.43
N TYR A 326 -3.74 25.12 -4.82
CA TYR A 326 -3.16 25.31 -3.50
C TYR A 326 -2.26 26.56 -3.46
N GLY A 327 -2.64 27.52 -2.62
CA GLY A 327 -1.94 28.79 -2.41
C GLY A 327 -2.52 29.97 -3.18
N GLU A 328 -3.35 29.75 -4.20
CA GLU A 328 -3.95 30.84 -5.00
C GLU A 328 -5.16 31.48 -4.29
N THR A 329 -5.91 30.71 -3.50
CA THR A 329 -7.10 31.21 -2.78
C THR A 329 -6.80 32.05 -1.53
N ALA A 330 -5.53 32.20 -1.13
CA ALA A 330 -5.13 32.99 0.03
C ALA A 330 -4.70 34.43 -0.32
N GLN A 331 -4.73 34.80 -1.61
CA GLN A 331 -4.29 36.13 -2.07
C GLN A 331 -5.44 37.08 -2.46
N ASP A 332 -6.70 36.64 -2.33
CA ASP A 332 -7.89 37.41 -2.74
C ASP A 332 -8.79 37.86 -1.56
N THR A 333 -8.26 37.94 -0.33
CA THR A 333 -8.94 38.53 0.84
C THR A 333 -8.08 39.53 1.58
#